data_AF-A0A7K2S3J8-F1
#
_entry.id   AF-A0A7K2S3J8-F1
#
_cell.length_a   1.000
_cell.length_b   1.000
_cell.length_c   1.000
_cell.angle_alpha   90.00
_cell.angle_beta   90.00
_cell.angle_gamma   90.00
#
_symmetry.space_group_name_H-M   'P 1'
#
loop_
_entity.id
_entity.type
_entity.pdbx_description
1 polymer ?
#
loop_
_entity_poly.entity_id
_entity_poly.type
_entity_poly.pdbx_seq_one_letter_code
_entity_poly.pdbx_strand_id
1 'polypeptide(L)'
;MNQCTAVTLLPPPEFVIRLAAAGGAGRPEAGHLLCELATHHDGDHAMALWDDDVNRTAVWARWKGERATLGELAWCGAIDPRGEDACGLFADHPSAHDWDIVDPALAAVDAVLAGEHPHLLPRDSA
;
A
#
# COMPACT_ATOMS: atom_id res chain seq x y z
N MET A 1 1.97 -1.04 14.94
CA MET A 1 2.61 0.25 14.58
C MET A 1 1.71 0.99 13.61
N ASN A 2 1.70 2.32 13.57
CA ASN A 2 0.88 3.02 12.58
C ASN A 2 1.54 2.97 11.20
N GLN A 3 0.74 2.93 10.14
CA GLN A 3 1.20 3.06 8.75
C GLN A 3 1.83 4.43 8.51
N CYS A 4 2.88 4.46 7.69
CA CYS A 4 3.48 5.68 7.19
C CYS A 4 2.49 6.41 6.28
N THR A 5 2.17 7.67 6.58
CA THR A 5 1.21 8.47 5.80
C THR A 5 1.87 9.27 4.67
N ALA A 6 3.09 8.89 4.26
CA ALA A 6 3.79 9.55 3.17
C ALA A 6 3.08 9.24 1.84
N VAL A 7 2.87 10.27 1.04
CA VAL A 7 2.23 10.17 -0.26
C VAL A 7 3.09 10.77 -1.36
N THR A 8 2.93 10.27 -2.58
CA THR A 8 3.44 10.91 -3.79
C THR A 8 2.54 10.63 -4.98
N LEU A 9 2.81 11.28 -6.12
CA LEU A 9 2.09 11.08 -7.37
C LEU A 9 2.96 10.29 -8.36
N LEU A 10 2.38 9.26 -8.96
CA LEU A 10 2.97 8.54 -10.08
C LEU A 10 2.41 9.10 -11.39
N PRO A 11 3.20 9.89 -12.15
CA PRO A 11 2.72 10.42 -13.41
C PRO A 11 2.44 9.28 -14.41
N PRO A 12 1.42 9.42 -15.28
CA PRO A 12 1.16 8.43 -16.30
C PRO A 12 2.37 8.29 -17.23
N PRO A 13 2.76 7.07 -17.62
CA PRO A 13 3.84 6.87 -18.58
C PRO A 13 3.56 7.59 -19.91
N GLU A 14 4.62 8.09 -20.57
CA GLU A 14 4.50 8.83 -21.83
C GLU A 14 3.72 8.09 -22.92
N PHE A 15 3.83 6.75 -22.99
CA PHE A 15 3.08 5.97 -23.97
C PHE A 15 1.56 5.98 -23.69
N VAL A 16 1.16 6.02 -22.41
CA VAL A 16 -0.27 6.12 -22.02
C VAL A 16 -0.80 7.50 -22.37
N ILE A 17 -0.01 8.56 -22.15
CA ILE A 17 -0.37 9.94 -22.55
C ILE A 17 -0.58 10.02 -24.07
N ARG A 18 0.34 9.46 -24.85
CA ARG A 18 0.24 9.44 -26.32
C ARG A 18 -0.96 8.62 -26.80
N LEU A 19 -1.25 7.50 -26.15
CA LEU A 19 -2.41 6.66 -26.48
C LEU A 19 -3.72 7.41 -26.22
N ALA A 20 -3.84 8.09 -25.06
CA ALA A 20 -5.02 8.87 -24.72
C ALA A 20 -5.25 10.01 -25.72
N ALA A 21 -4.19 10.74 -26.10
CA ALA A 21 -4.27 11.80 -27.09
C ALA A 21 -4.73 11.30 -28.47
N ALA A 22 -4.24 10.12 -28.91
CA ALA A 22 -4.66 9.51 -30.16
C ALA A 22 -6.14 9.07 -30.17
N GLY A 23 -6.66 8.66 -29.00
CA GLY A 23 -8.05 8.26 -28.82
C GLY A 23 -9.04 9.42 -28.63
N GLY A 24 -8.57 10.68 -28.64
CA GLY A 24 -9.41 11.85 -28.34
C GLY A 24 -9.83 11.96 -26.88
N ALA A 25 -9.22 11.17 -25.98
CA ALA A 25 -9.46 11.24 -24.55
C ALA A 25 -8.66 12.38 -23.90
N GLY A 26 -9.11 12.84 -22.74
CA GLY A 26 -8.36 13.78 -21.90
C GLY A 26 -7.04 13.17 -21.41
N ARG A 27 -6.11 14.03 -20.98
CA ARG A 27 -4.84 13.58 -20.38
C ARG A 27 -5.15 12.75 -19.12
N PRO A 28 -4.57 11.55 -18.99
CA PRO A 28 -4.74 10.74 -17.77
C PRO A 28 -4.21 11.48 -16.54
N GLU A 29 -4.90 11.31 -15.42
CA GLU A 29 -4.47 11.83 -14.12
C GLU A 29 -3.30 11.02 -13.57
N ALA A 30 -2.53 11.62 -12.65
CA ALA A 30 -1.48 10.91 -11.94
C ALA A 30 -2.10 9.94 -10.92
N GLY A 31 -1.48 8.77 -10.77
CA GLY A 31 -1.83 7.82 -9.72
C GLY A 31 -1.38 8.34 -8.36
N HIS A 32 -2.16 8.06 -7.31
CA HIS A 32 -1.78 8.37 -5.94
C HIS A 32 -1.08 7.17 -5.32
N LEU A 33 0.07 7.41 -4.70
CA LEU A 33 0.81 6.40 -3.95
C LEU A 33 0.77 6.73 -2.47
N LEU A 34 0.42 5.75 -1.64
CA LEU A 34 0.46 5.84 -0.18
C LEU A 34 1.45 4.78 0.33
N CYS A 35 2.37 5.16 1.21
CA CYS A 35 3.37 4.24 1.75
C CYS A 35 2.69 3.12 2.55
N GLU A 36 3.01 1.86 2.24
CA GLU A 36 2.46 0.67 2.92
C GLU A 36 3.30 0.24 4.13
N LEU A 37 4.48 0.84 4.33
CA LEU A 37 5.38 0.52 5.44
C LEU A 37 4.92 1.17 6.75
N ALA A 38 5.32 0.59 7.87
CA ALA A 38 5.07 1.19 9.17
C ALA A 38 5.86 2.49 9.36
N THR A 39 5.33 3.42 10.15
CA THR A 39 6.03 4.64 10.60
C THR A 39 7.43 4.35 11.16
N HIS A 40 8.29 5.37 11.13
CA HIS A 40 9.67 5.30 11.61
C HIS A 40 10.56 4.29 10.87
N HIS A 41 10.26 4.03 9.59
CA HIS A 41 11.17 3.30 8.72
C HIS A 41 12.25 4.25 8.16
N ASP A 42 13.48 3.76 8.09
CA ASP A 42 14.57 4.41 7.37
C ASP A 42 14.59 3.87 5.92
N GLY A 43 14.75 4.76 4.94
CA GLY A 43 14.84 4.38 3.53
C GLY A 43 13.70 4.95 2.67
N ASP A 44 13.52 4.34 1.50
CA ASP A 44 12.49 4.74 0.54
C ASP A 44 11.11 4.29 1.03
N HIS A 45 10.10 5.12 0.82
CA HIS A 45 8.70 4.72 0.92
C HIS A 45 8.37 3.72 -0.19
N ALA A 46 7.36 2.89 0.03
CA ALA A 46 7.02 1.82 -0.90
C ALA A 46 5.51 1.56 -0.97
N MET A 47 5.03 1.19 -2.16
CA MET A 47 3.66 0.72 -2.41
C MET A 47 3.67 -0.32 -3.53
N ALA A 48 2.99 -1.45 -3.33
CA ALA A 48 2.77 -2.43 -4.39
C ALA A 48 1.81 -1.87 -5.46
N LEU A 49 2.10 -2.12 -6.74
CA LEU A 49 1.25 -1.68 -7.86
C LEU A 49 0.57 -2.84 -8.57
N TRP A 50 1.35 -3.85 -8.93
CA TRP A 50 0.90 -4.99 -9.73
C TRP A 50 1.57 -6.26 -9.21
N ASP A 51 0.76 -7.27 -8.95
CA ASP A 51 1.20 -8.58 -8.51
C ASP A 51 1.64 -9.47 -9.69
N ASP A 52 2.60 -10.35 -9.41
CA ASP A 52 2.95 -11.51 -10.23
C ASP A 52 2.95 -12.75 -9.34
N ASP A 53 1.76 -13.33 -9.21
CA ASP A 53 1.54 -14.53 -8.38
C ASP A 53 2.39 -15.72 -8.84
N VAL A 54 2.64 -15.84 -10.14
CA VAL A 54 3.39 -16.97 -10.72
C VAL A 54 4.83 -16.94 -10.23
N ASN A 55 5.44 -15.75 -10.20
CA ASN A 55 6.81 -15.57 -9.75
C ASN A 55 6.93 -15.21 -8.27
N ARG A 56 5.80 -15.03 -7.57
CA ARG A 56 5.73 -14.50 -6.19
C ARG A 56 6.50 -13.19 -6.05
N THR A 57 6.36 -12.33 -7.04
CA THR A 57 6.90 -10.98 -7.05
C THR A 57 5.76 -9.99 -7.24
N ALA A 58 6.10 -8.71 -7.12
CA ALA A 58 5.23 -7.62 -7.53
C ALA A 58 6.08 -6.49 -8.07
N VAL A 59 5.48 -5.62 -8.87
CA VAL A 59 6.03 -4.32 -9.20
C VAL A 59 5.73 -3.36 -8.06
N TRP A 60 6.79 -2.86 -7.46
CA TRP A 60 6.74 -1.88 -6.38
C TRP A 60 7.12 -0.50 -6.90
N ALA A 61 6.37 0.52 -6.47
CA ALA A 61 6.83 1.89 -6.51
C ALA A 61 7.64 2.17 -5.24
N ARG A 62 8.85 2.70 -5.41
CA ARG A 62 9.71 3.14 -4.31
C ARG A 62 10.11 4.59 -4.48
N TRP A 63 10.04 5.40 -3.43
CA TRP A 63 10.33 6.83 -3.56
C TRP A 63 10.98 7.44 -2.33
N LYS A 64 11.73 8.51 -2.60
CA LYS A 64 12.23 9.46 -1.60
C LYS A 64 12.03 10.87 -2.14
N GLY A 65 11.20 11.66 -1.47
CA GLY A 65 10.70 12.93 -2.02
C GLY A 65 9.69 12.70 -3.15
N GLU A 66 9.77 13.47 -4.24
CA GLU A 66 8.70 13.50 -5.26
C GLU A 66 8.82 12.44 -6.35
N ARG A 67 9.96 11.76 -6.49
CA ARG A 67 10.18 10.81 -7.60
C ARG A 67 10.08 9.37 -7.14
N ALA A 68 9.17 8.63 -7.78
CA ALA A 68 9.05 7.20 -7.66
C ALA A 68 9.86 6.47 -8.75
N THR A 69 10.53 5.40 -8.35
CA THR A 69 11.13 4.39 -9.22
C THR A 69 10.32 3.10 -9.13
N LEU A 70 10.13 2.43 -10.26
CA LEU A 70 9.45 1.14 -10.30
C LEU A 70 10.47 0.01 -10.35
N GLY A 71 10.25 -1.04 -9.59
CA GLY A 71 11.10 -2.23 -9.59
C GLY A 71 10.32 -3.47 -9.18
N GLU A 72 10.70 -4.61 -9.74
CA GLU A 72 10.16 -5.90 -9.33
C GLU A 72 10.87 -6.35 -8.06
N LEU A 73 10.10 -6.72 -7.04
CA LEU A 73 10.59 -7.26 -5.77
C LEU A 73 9.76 -8.48 -5.36
N ALA A 74 10.41 -9.46 -4.73
CA ALA A 74 9.73 -10.62 -4.16
C ALA A 74 8.87 -10.21 -2.96
N TRP A 75 7.81 -10.98 -2.69
CA TRP A 75 7.06 -10.87 -1.43
C TRP A 75 7.88 -11.36 -0.22
N CYS A 76 7.56 -10.86 0.97
CA CYS A 76 8.30 -11.09 2.22
C CYS A 76 8.35 -12.57 2.66
N GLY A 77 7.37 -13.39 2.29
CA GLY A 77 7.36 -14.83 2.57
C GLY A 77 7.16 -15.22 4.03
N ALA A 78 7.11 -14.26 4.96
CA ALA A 78 6.70 -14.50 6.33
C ALA A 78 5.18 -14.75 6.41
N ILE A 79 4.77 -15.60 7.35
CA ILE A 79 3.37 -15.94 7.63
C ILE A 79 3.05 -15.48 9.05
N ASP A 80 1.87 -14.87 9.25
CA ASP A 80 1.43 -14.43 10.58
C ASP A 80 1.35 -15.63 11.53
N PRO A 81 2.10 -15.67 12.64
CA PRO A 81 2.02 -16.78 13.61
C PRO A 81 0.66 -16.89 14.31
N ARG A 82 -0.21 -15.88 14.21
CA ARG A 82 -1.56 -15.85 14.79
C ARG A 82 -2.62 -16.39 13.81
N GLY A 83 -2.26 -16.63 12.56
CA GLY A 83 -3.15 -17.05 11.48
C GLY A 83 -2.42 -17.80 10.36
N GLU A 84 -2.94 -17.73 9.14
CA GLU A 84 -2.29 -18.29 7.93
C GLU A 84 -2.01 -17.22 6.87
N ASP A 85 -2.21 -15.94 7.21
CA ASP A 85 -2.05 -14.84 6.27
C ASP A 85 -0.56 -14.56 6.02
N ALA A 86 -0.20 -14.41 4.75
CA ALA A 86 1.15 -14.07 4.33
C ALA A 86 1.38 -12.56 4.38
N CYS A 87 2.62 -12.16 4.66
CA CYS A 87 2.99 -10.76 4.70
C CYS A 87 2.92 -10.12 3.32
N GLY A 88 2.03 -9.15 3.14
CA GLY A 88 1.81 -8.37 1.92
C GLY A 88 2.85 -7.29 1.65
N LEU A 89 4.07 -7.41 2.18
CA LEU A 89 5.19 -6.48 1.91
C LEU A 89 6.29 -7.15 1.09
N PHE A 90 7.20 -6.38 0.51
CA PHE A 90 8.35 -6.91 -0.23
C PHE A 90 9.38 -7.57 0.69
N ALA A 91 10.21 -8.46 0.15
CA ALA A 91 11.31 -9.10 0.86
C ALA A 91 12.32 -8.07 1.38
N ASP A 92 12.78 -8.26 2.62
CA ASP A 92 13.67 -7.33 3.33
C ASP A 92 13.07 -5.93 3.52
N HIS A 93 11.72 -5.82 3.58
CA HIS A 93 11.08 -4.55 3.94
C HIS A 93 11.58 -4.06 5.31
N PRO A 94 11.79 -2.75 5.48
CA PRO A 94 12.14 -2.19 6.76
C PRO A 94 10.89 -2.09 7.62
N SER A 95 11.01 -2.41 8.92
CA SER A 95 9.96 -2.32 9.94
C SER A 95 9.14 -3.61 10.15
N ALA A 96 7.97 -3.46 10.77
CA ALA A 96 7.06 -4.52 11.13
C ALA A 96 6.40 -5.15 9.90
N HIS A 97 6.02 -6.42 10.00
CA HIS A 97 5.15 -7.07 9.02
C HIS A 97 3.79 -6.38 8.96
N ASP A 98 3.13 -6.43 7.81
CA ASP A 98 1.82 -5.81 7.53
C ASP A 98 0.75 -6.10 8.58
N TRP A 99 0.66 -7.33 9.10
CA TRP A 99 -0.29 -7.69 10.16
C TRP A 99 -0.07 -6.93 11.49
N ASP A 100 1.11 -6.35 11.70
CA ASP A 100 1.41 -5.49 12.84
C ASP A 100 1.33 -3.98 12.46
N ILE A 101 0.92 -3.63 11.24
CA ILE A 101 0.71 -2.26 10.75
C ILE A 101 -0.78 -1.91 10.81
N VAL A 102 -1.09 -0.76 11.41
CA VAL A 102 -2.45 -0.22 11.52
C VAL A 102 -2.56 1.02 10.66
N ASP A 103 -3.50 1.04 9.71
CA ASP A 103 -3.89 2.27 9.03
C ASP A 103 -4.62 3.19 10.03
N PRO A 104 -4.03 4.35 10.39
CA PRO A 104 -4.64 5.25 11.36
C PRO A 104 -5.93 5.91 10.83
N ALA A 105 -6.10 6.04 9.51
CA ALA A 105 -7.32 6.59 8.93
C ALA A 105 -8.46 5.57 9.01
N LEU A 106 -8.21 4.31 8.64
CA LEU A 106 -9.19 3.24 8.79
C LEU A 106 -9.59 3.04 10.25
N ALA A 107 -8.61 3.01 11.16
CA ALA A 107 -8.89 2.89 12.60
C ALA A 107 -9.75 4.04 13.14
N ALA A 108 -9.57 5.26 12.64
CA ALA A 108 -10.41 6.39 13.01
C ALA A 108 -11.84 6.26 12.46
N VAL A 109 -12.00 5.78 11.23
CA VAL A 109 -13.31 5.49 10.63
C VAL A 109 -14.03 4.40 11.45
N ASP A 110 -13.32 3.31 11.79
CA ASP A 110 -13.87 2.22 12.60
C ASP A 110 -14.35 2.72 13.96
N ALA A 111 -13.60 3.62 14.62
CA ALA A 111 -14.00 4.21 15.89
C ALA A 111 -15.29 5.06 15.79
N VAL A 112 -15.47 5.79 14.69
CA VAL A 112 -16.71 6.55 14.42
C VAL A 112 -17.88 5.58 14.19
N LEU A 113 -17.69 4.58 13.32
CA LEU A 113 -18.72 3.59 13.00
C LEU A 113 -19.13 2.77 14.22
N ALA A 114 -18.19 2.43 15.10
CA ALA A 114 -18.46 1.77 16.37
C ALA A 114 -19.40 2.59 17.27
N GLY A 115 -19.24 3.91 17.29
CA GLY A 115 -20.11 4.83 18.03
C GLY A 115 -21.50 4.97 17.42
N GLU A 116 -21.60 5.05 16.09
CA GLU A 116 -22.86 5.23 15.37
C GLU A 116 -23.67 3.93 15.23
N HIS A 117 -22.97 2.79 15.14
CA HIS A 117 -23.54 1.47 14.85
C HIS A 117 -23.03 0.38 15.81
N PRO A 118 -23.27 0.50 17.13
CA PRO A 118 -22.73 -0.44 18.12
C PRO A 118 -23.23 -1.88 17.97
N HIS A 119 -24.34 -2.09 17.25
CA HIS A 119 -24.90 -3.42 16.98
C HIS A 119 -24.17 -4.20 15.87
N LEU A 120 -23.29 -3.54 15.11
CA LEU A 120 -22.44 -4.19 14.09
C LEU A 120 -21.14 -4.73 14.68
N LEU A 121 -20.81 -4.38 15.93
CA LEU A 121 -19.63 -4.91 16.61
C LEU A 121 -19.90 -6.34 17.12
N PRO A 122 -18.94 -7.27 16.99
CA PRO A 122 -19.03 -8.59 17.60
C PRO A 122 -19.30 -8.46 19.11
N ARG A 123 -20.23 -9.26 19.63
CA ARG A 123 -20.68 -9.16 21.03
C ARG A 123 -19.64 -9.60 22.08
N ASP A 124 -18.52 -10.17 21.65
CA ASP A 124 -17.56 -10.85 22.53
C ASP A 124 -16.18 -10.16 22.56
N SER A 125 -16.17 -8.83 22.73
CA SER A 125 -14.97 -8.07 23.04
C SER A 125 -15.22 -7.24 24.30
N ALA A 126 -15.37 -7.93 25.43
CA ALA A 126 -15.46 -7.34 26.77
C ALA A 126 -14.45 -8.03 27.69
#